data_AF-A0A523LK28-F1
#
_entry.id   AF-A0A523LK28-F1
#
_cell.length_a   1.000
_cell.length_b   1.000
_cell.length_c   1.000
_cell.angle_alpha   90.00
_cell.angle_beta   90.00
_cell.angle_gamma   90.00
#
_symmetry.space_group_name_H-M   'P 1'
#
loop_
_entity.id
_entity.type
_entity.pdbx_description
1 polymer ?
#
loop_
_entity_poly.entity_id
_entity_poly.type
_entity_poly.pdbx_seq_one_letter_code
_entity_poly.pdbx_strand_id
1 'polypeptide(L)' 'MPDQWMIRATTFSNCNCEINCGCQFNQPTTHGFCDFIMGGIIEEG' A
#
# COMPACT_ATOMS: atom_id res chain seq x y z
N MET A 1 7.30 -16.09 20.38
CA MET A 1 7.95 -16.66 19.19
C MET A 1 9.06 -15.70 18.81
N PRO A 2 10.34 -16.02 19.04
CA PRO A 2 11.46 -15.14 18.68
C PRO A 2 11.56 -14.88 17.16
N ASP A 3 10.79 -15.62 16.36
CA ASP A 3 10.74 -15.53 14.89
C ASP A 3 9.62 -14.59 14.39
N GLN A 4 8.82 -14.01 15.30
CA GLN A 4 7.82 -12.99 14.96
C GLN A 4 8.38 -11.59 15.20
N TRP A 5 8.95 -11.01 14.15
CA TRP A 5 9.25 -9.59 14.10
C TRP A 5 8.03 -8.82 13.57
N MET A 6 7.79 -7.63 14.10
CA MET A 6 6.72 -6.74 13.65
C MET A 6 7.26 -5.34 13.49
N ILE A 7 6.89 -4.69 12.39
CA ILE A 7 7.21 -3.28 12.16
C ILE A 7 5.94 -2.45 12.30
N ARG A 8 6.04 -1.34 13.03
CA ARG A 8 5.05 -0.26 12.98
C ARG A 8 5.57 0.84 12.08
N ALA A 9 4.76 1.27 11.12
CA ALA A 9 5.10 2.34 10.20
C ALA A 9 3.88 3.22 9.91
N THR A 10 4.12 4.52 9.79
CA THR A 10 3.14 5.44 9.21
C THR A 10 3.39 5.52 7.70
N THR A 11 2.38 5.18 6.90
CA THR A 11 2.53 5.03 5.45
C THR A 11 1.50 5.85 4.70
N PHE A 12 1.92 6.43 3.58
CA PHE A 12 1.07 7.03 2.57
C PHE A 12 1.13 6.19 1.31
N SER A 13 -0.03 5.86 0.76
CA SER A 13 -0.15 5.11 -0.50
C SER A 13 -1.09 5.81 -1.46
N ASN A 14 -0.73 5.82 -2.73
CA ASN A 14 -1.54 6.38 -3.80
C ASN A 14 -1.47 5.49 -5.05
N CYS A 15 -2.49 5.60 -5.89
CA CYS A 15 -2.63 4.88 -7.14
C CYS A 15 -3.65 5.63 -8.00
N ASN A 16 -3.57 5.37 -9.30
CA ASN A 16 -4.45 5.93 -10.31
C ASN A 16 -5.70 5.05 -10.59
N CYS A 17 -6.08 4.19 -9.64
CA CYS A 17 -7.26 3.32 -9.72
C CYS A 17 -8.48 3.91 -8.99
N GLU A 18 -9.68 3.50 -9.41
CA GLU A 18 -10.96 4.07 -8.98
C GLU A 18 -11.29 3.80 -7.50
N ILE A 19 -10.80 2.68 -6.95
CA ILE A 19 -10.88 2.37 -5.52
C ILE A 19 -9.51 2.60 -4.87
N ASN A 20 -9.54 3.23 -3.70
CA ASN A 20 -8.39 3.47 -2.84
C ASN A 20 -7.48 2.24 -2.80
N CYS A 21 -6.20 2.53 -2.95
CA CYS A 21 -5.07 1.64 -3.25
C CYS A 21 -4.67 0.73 -2.08
N GLY A 22 -5.63 0.34 -1.25
CA GLY A 22 -5.50 -0.91 -0.52
C GLY A 22 -5.39 -2.05 -1.53
N CYS A 23 -4.87 -3.19 -1.09
CA CYS A 23 -4.62 -4.41 -1.87
C CYS A 23 -5.91 -5.06 -2.41
N GLN A 24 -6.74 -4.30 -3.12
CA GLN A 24 -7.98 -4.69 -3.76
C GLN A 24 -7.89 -4.25 -5.22
N PHE A 25 -7.09 -4.98 -6.01
CA PHE A 25 -7.04 -4.88 -7.47
C PHE A 25 -8.33 -5.39 -8.15
N ASN A 26 -9.47 -5.26 -7.48
CA ASN A 26 -10.76 -5.79 -7.93
C ASN A 26 -11.53 -4.79 -8.80
N GLN A 27 -10.94 -3.65 -9.14
CA GLN A 27 -11.59 -2.60 -9.94
C GLN A 27 -10.78 -2.24 -11.18
N PRO A 28 -11.46 -1.82 -12.26
CA PRO A 28 -10.81 -1.40 -13.48
C PRO A 28 -9.93 -0.16 -13.25
N THR A 29 -8.89 -0.08 -14.07
CA THR A 29 -7.98 1.06 -14.10
C THR A 29 -8.67 2.26 -14.74
N THR A 30 -8.47 3.47 -14.23
CA THR A 30 -9.06 4.68 -14.83
C THR A 30 -8.46 5.02 -16.21
N HIS A 31 -7.23 4.57 -16.49
CA HIS A 31 -6.46 4.93 -17.71
C HIS A 31 -5.90 3.73 -18.49
N GLY A 32 -6.39 2.52 -18.26
CA GLY A 32 -5.90 1.28 -18.91
C GLY A 32 -4.72 0.59 -18.22
N PHE A 33 -4.15 1.19 -17.17
CA PHE A 33 -3.11 0.62 -16.30
C PHE A 33 -3.26 1.15 -14.86
N CYS A 34 -2.89 0.34 -13.87
CA CYS A 34 -2.84 0.76 -12.46
C CYS A 34 -1.39 0.83 -12.00
N ASP A 35 -0.96 2.00 -11.53
CA ASP A 35 0.33 2.16 -10.87
C ASP A 35 0.12 2.46 -9.39
N PHE A 36 0.95 1.86 -8.55
CA PHE A 36 0.92 2.02 -7.11
C PHE A 36 2.23 2.63 -6.63
N ILE A 37 2.11 3.67 -5.81
CA ILE A 37 3.24 4.25 -5.08
C ILE A 37 2.93 4.26 -3.59
N MET A 38 3.91 3.87 -2.79
CA MET A 38 3.84 3.91 -1.33
C MET A 38 5.13 4.47 -0.78
N GLY A 39 4.98 5.39 0.17
CA GLY A 39 6.06 5.89 1.00
C GLY A 39 5.68 5.75 2.47
N GLY A 40 6.64 5.59 3.35
CA GLY A 40 6.36 5.50 4.77
C GLY A 40 7.60 5.66 5.62
N ILE A 41 7.36 5.86 6.91
CA ILE A 41 8.40 6.00 7.93
C ILE A 41 8.20 4.87 8.93
N ILE A 42 9.24 4.06 9.13
CA ILE A 42 9.26 3.03 10.17
C ILE A 42 9.44 3.71 11.52
N GLU A 43 8.53 3.43 12.44
CA GLU A 43 8.53 3.99 13.79
C GLU A 43 9.08 3.00 14.81
N GLU A 44 8.90 1.69 14.58
CA GLU A 44 9.27 0.62 15.51
C GLU A 44 9.47 -0.70 14.74
N GLY A 45 10.39 -1.56 15.17
CA GLY A 45 10.74 -2.84 14.54
C GLY A 45 11.34 -3.86 15.48
#